data_AF-A0A2D5E3Y9-F1
#
_entry.id   AF-A0A2D5E3Y9-F1
#
_cell.length_a   1.000
_cell.length_b   1.000
_cell.length_c   1.000
_cell.angle_alpha   90.00
_cell.angle_beta   90.00
_cell.angle_gamma   90.00
#
_symmetry.space_group_name_H-M   'P 1'
#
loop_
_entity.id
_entity.type
_entity.pdbx_description
1 polymer ?
#
loop_
_entity_poly.entity_id
_entity_poly.type
_entity_poly.pdbx_seq_one_letter_code
_entity_poly.pdbx_strand_id
1 'polypeptide(L)'
;MLGFFKRRSNNDDGPAGSGFIQGLSGGATIVNLDRFWWAADMGMGERRLVIPNPGGRESHALEDHEEALRSSFLRFGKESAESRLLDSALRQKSPLIILYPGLARIRNMASELFEEFIERRFGVDSREFDALKLYVAPVRPGKSRLVRKFRGIGDQVVFNLCGEGVNYFHLNTTERDVTVDALHDDWPVGGDASSEAITSLTETAVRRMDRGYFDRLRSGIEDGILMLLLPEKPVERNAVLAAAGRLLERAPGGAVNLMDSRVVRLHRTTRGAEAS
;
A
#
# COMPACT_ATOMS: atom_id res chain seq x y z
N MET A 1 44.35 13.52 4.73
CA MET A 1 43.26 14.50 4.89
C MET A 1 42.33 14.37 3.70
N LEU A 2 41.24 13.61 3.82
CA LEU A 2 40.25 13.41 2.75
C LEU A 2 38.94 14.07 3.20
N GLY A 3 38.60 15.17 2.53
CA GLY A 3 37.40 15.95 2.79
C GLY A 3 36.15 15.24 2.28
N PHE A 4 35.20 15.02 3.17
CA PHE A 4 33.86 14.55 2.84
C PHE A 4 33.03 15.71 2.30
N PHE A 5 32.70 15.67 1.01
CA PHE A 5 31.67 16.54 0.43
C PHE A 5 30.28 16.03 0.82
N LYS A 6 29.65 16.76 1.73
CA LYS A 6 28.24 16.67 2.09
C LYS A 6 27.42 17.27 0.95
N ARG A 7 26.79 16.45 0.10
CA ARG A 7 25.74 16.91 -0.82
C ARG A 7 24.48 17.22 0.00
N ARG A 8 24.22 18.51 0.20
CA ARG A 8 22.87 19.05 0.45
C ARG A 8 22.11 18.98 -0.87
N SER A 9 20.92 18.40 -0.88
CA SER A 9 19.92 18.69 -1.92
C SER A 9 18.53 18.73 -1.29
N ASN A 10 18.00 19.95 -1.33
CA ASN A 10 16.62 20.42 -1.45
C ASN A 10 15.55 19.99 -0.43
N ASN A 11 14.90 21.04 0.08
CA ASN A 11 13.71 21.08 0.90
C ASN A 11 12.57 20.22 0.35
N ASP A 12 12.11 19.28 1.18
CA ASP A 12 10.71 18.86 1.29
C ASP A 12 10.38 18.95 2.79
N ASP A 13 9.63 19.98 3.19
CA ASP A 13 9.35 20.32 4.59
C ASP A 13 8.25 19.42 5.19
N GLY A 14 8.56 18.13 5.36
CA GLY A 14 7.81 17.18 6.18
C GLY A 14 8.77 16.18 6.83
N PRO A 15 8.44 15.62 8.01
CA PRO A 15 9.29 14.61 8.65
C PRO A 15 9.33 13.33 7.78
N ALA A 16 10.33 13.19 6.92
CA ALA A 16 10.60 11.94 6.23
C ALA A 16 11.13 10.91 7.26
N GLY A 17 10.29 9.92 7.61
CA GLY A 17 10.72 8.75 8.36
C GLY A 17 11.76 7.96 7.58
N SER A 18 12.66 7.26 8.27
CA SER A 18 13.70 6.43 7.66
C SER A 18 13.43 4.96 7.96
N GLY A 19 13.17 4.14 6.95
CA GLY A 19 12.96 2.70 7.13
C GLY A 19 11.52 2.27 6.87
N PHE A 20 10.96 1.37 7.68
CA PHE A 20 9.66 0.76 7.39
C PHE A 20 8.45 1.61 7.80
N ILE A 21 8.66 2.78 8.40
CA ILE A 21 7.61 3.80 8.60
C ILE A 21 8.04 5.07 7.85
N GLN A 22 7.23 5.50 6.89
CA GLN A 22 7.56 6.65 6.04
C GLN A 22 6.34 7.52 5.78
N GLY A 23 6.58 8.83 5.62
CA GLY A 23 5.56 9.75 5.12
C GLY A 23 5.53 9.74 3.59
N LEU A 24 4.34 9.92 3.02
CA LEU A 24 4.12 10.15 1.59
C LEU A 24 3.88 11.63 1.32
N SER A 25 4.13 12.06 0.08
CA SER A 25 3.56 13.32 -0.42
C SER A 25 2.03 13.28 -0.25
N GLY A 26 1.43 14.38 0.21
CA GLY A 26 0.00 14.44 0.57
C GLY A 26 -0.34 14.12 2.03
N GLY A 27 0.64 13.87 2.91
CA GLY A 27 0.43 13.81 4.36
C GLY A 27 0.00 12.44 4.92
N ALA A 28 -0.04 11.42 4.06
CA ALA A 28 -0.23 10.03 4.48
C ALA A 28 1.07 9.45 5.08
N THR A 29 0.93 8.46 5.95
CA THR A 29 2.02 7.67 6.53
C THR A 29 1.83 6.21 6.15
N ILE A 30 2.89 5.53 5.69
CA ILE A 30 2.90 4.09 5.45
C ILE A 30 3.72 3.39 6.53
N VAL A 31 3.20 2.28 7.04
CA VAL A 31 3.86 1.35 7.97
C VAL A 31 3.97 -0.01 7.29
N ASN A 32 5.18 -0.44 6.94
CA ASN A 32 5.45 -1.76 6.38
C ASN A 32 5.76 -2.79 7.47
N LEU A 33 4.75 -3.56 7.86
CA LEU A 33 4.90 -4.72 8.76
C LEU A 33 5.11 -6.03 7.99
N ASP A 34 5.09 -5.99 6.66
CA ASP A 34 5.33 -7.14 5.79
C ASP A 34 6.82 -7.54 5.83
N ARG A 35 7.08 -8.76 5.40
CA ARG A 35 8.44 -9.32 5.32
C ARG A 35 9.22 -8.85 4.10
N PHE A 36 8.49 -8.34 3.12
CA PHE A 36 8.98 -7.91 1.82
C PHE A 36 9.07 -6.38 1.74
N TRP A 37 9.81 -5.90 0.77
CA TRP A 37 9.87 -4.47 0.51
C TRP A 37 8.70 -4.02 -0.34
N TRP A 38 8.32 -2.77 -0.13
CA TRP A 38 7.25 -2.10 -0.86
C TRP A 38 7.76 -0.85 -1.53
N ALA A 39 7.04 -0.42 -2.55
CA ALA A 39 7.24 0.88 -3.15
C ALA A 39 5.91 1.62 -3.24
N ALA A 40 6.00 2.94 -3.09
CA ALA A 40 4.94 3.88 -3.39
C ALA A 40 5.38 4.83 -4.51
N ASP A 41 4.63 4.89 -5.60
CA ASP A 41 4.84 5.84 -6.70
C ASP A 41 3.76 6.93 -6.67
N MET A 42 4.18 8.20 -6.63
CA MET A 42 3.30 9.37 -6.46
C MET A 42 3.12 10.18 -7.77
N GLY A 43 3.22 9.52 -8.93
CA GLY A 43 2.97 10.11 -10.25
C GLY A 43 4.22 10.24 -11.12
N MET A 44 4.02 10.67 -12.38
CA MET A 44 5.10 10.82 -13.36
C MET A 44 6.02 11.99 -12.99
N GLY A 45 7.19 11.67 -12.43
CA GLY A 45 8.24 12.65 -12.07
C GLY A 45 8.52 12.76 -10.58
N GLU A 46 7.67 12.19 -9.71
CA GLU A 46 7.95 12.10 -8.28
C GLU A 46 8.87 10.91 -7.96
N ARG A 47 9.63 11.04 -6.88
CA ARG A 47 10.59 10.03 -6.44
C ARG A 47 9.83 8.80 -5.95
N ARG A 48 10.08 7.64 -6.57
CA ARG A 48 9.67 6.33 -6.06
C ARG A 48 10.15 6.17 -4.62
N LEU A 49 9.21 5.99 -3.70
CA LEU A 49 9.51 5.80 -2.29
C LEU A 49 9.62 4.31 -2.00
N VAL A 50 10.82 3.85 -1.63
CA VAL A 50 11.05 2.46 -1.24
C VAL A 50 10.87 2.33 0.26
N ILE A 51 9.99 1.43 0.66
CA ILE A 51 9.56 1.19 2.03
C ILE A 51 10.08 -0.19 2.44
N PRO A 52 11.30 -0.26 2.99
CA PRO A 52 11.89 -1.52 3.40
C PRO A 52 11.05 -2.17 4.50
N ASN A 53 11.27 -3.46 4.70
CA ASN A 53 10.75 -4.15 5.87
C ASN A 53 11.51 -3.74 7.14
N PRO A 54 11.01 -4.07 8.35
CA PRO A 54 11.65 -3.69 9.62
C PRO A 54 13.10 -4.16 9.77
N GLY A 55 13.43 -5.32 9.18
CA GLY A 55 14.79 -5.86 9.21
C GLY A 55 15.77 -5.20 8.24
N GLY A 56 15.31 -4.36 7.32
CA GLY A 56 16.14 -3.79 6.24
C GLY A 56 16.73 -4.84 5.29
N ARG A 57 16.26 -6.08 5.38
CA ARG A 57 16.61 -7.24 4.55
C ARG A 57 15.39 -8.15 4.52
N GLU A 58 14.98 -8.60 3.34
CA GLU A 58 13.85 -9.52 3.22
C GLU A 58 14.11 -10.79 4.02
N SER A 59 13.12 -11.19 4.82
CA SER A 59 13.21 -12.35 5.70
C SER A 59 12.15 -13.38 5.34
N HIS A 60 12.56 -14.62 5.13
CA HIS A 60 11.66 -15.72 4.81
C HIS A 60 11.29 -16.57 6.04
N ALA A 61 12.07 -16.49 7.13
CA ALA A 61 11.77 -17.14 8.40
C ALA A 61 10.80 -16.29 9.24
N LEU A 62 10.02 -16.93 10.12
CA LEU A 62 9.08 -16.22 11.00
C LEU A 62 9.86 -15.55 12.14
N GLU A 63 10.79 -16.28 12.74
CA GLU A 63 11.57 -15.90 13.90
C GLU A 63 12.42 -14.66 13.60
N ASP A 64 13.12 -14.66 12.47
CA ASP A 64 13.91 -13.52 11.99
C ASP A 64 13.05 -12.26 11.78
N HIS A 65 11.82 -12.42 11.27
CA HIS A 65 10.91 -11.29 11.07
C HIS A 65 10.36 -10.74 12.39
N GLU A 66 10.03 -11.63 13.32
CA GLU A 66 9.61 -11.26 14.67
C GLU A 66 10.72 -10.49 15.39
N GLU A 67 11.96 -11.00 15.37
CA GLU A 67 13.11 -10.34 15.97
C GLU A 67 13.37 -8.96 15.35
N ALA A 68 13.26 -8.86 14.03
CA ALA A 68 13.40 -7.59 13.31
C ALA A 68 12.35 -6.56 13.72
N LEU A 69 11.08 -6.97 13.82
CA LEU A 69 9.98 -6.11 14.29
C LEU A 69 10.21 -5.66 15.73
N ARG A 70 10.45 -6.60 16.65
CA ARG A 70 10.71 -6.30 18.08
C ARG A 70 11.87 -5.34 18.24
N SER A 71 12.99 -5.65 17.61
CA SER A 71 14.21 -4.82 17.67
C SER A 71 13.96 -3.41 17.14
N SER A 72 13.20 -3.29 16.05
CA SER A 72 12.88 -2.00 15.46
C SER A 72 11.97 -1.15 16.35
N PHE A 73 10.88 -1.73 16.86
CA PHE A 73 9.97 -1.03 17.77
C PHE A 73 10.62 -0.64 19.10
N LEU A 74 11.62 -1.39 19.56
CA LEU A 74 12.44 -1.02 20.73
C LEU A 74 13.37 0.16 20.45
N ARG A 75 13.89 0.29 19.22
CA ARG A 75 14.79 1.39 18.84
C ARG A 75 14.07 2.72 18.63
N PHE A 76 12.76 2.70 18.36
CA PHE A 76 11.97 3.91 18.19
C PHE A 76 11.74 4.64 19.52
N GLY A 77 12.67 5.54 19.82
CA GLY A 77 12.54 6.49 20.92
C GLY A 77 11.44 7.52 20.67
N LYS A 78 11.07 8.27 21.73
CA LYS A 78 9.94 9.20 21.62
C LYS A 78 10.11 10.26 20.54
N GLU A 79 11.34 10.70 20.33
CA GLU A 79 11.66 11.77 19.41
C GLU A 79 12.03 11.27 18.00
N SER A 80 11.96 9.95 17.75
CA SER A 80 12.21 9.36 16.43
C SER A 80 11.26 9.91 15.37
N ALA A 81 11.73 10.03 14.14
CA ALA A 81 10.93 10.56 13.03
C ALA A 81 9.67 9.70 12.80
N GLU A 82 9.81 8.38 12.95
CA GLU A 82 8.75 7.38 12.85
C GLU A 82 7.69 7.57 13.95
N SER A 83 8.12 7.82 15.19
CA SER A 83 7.18 8.15 16.27
C SER A 83 6.45 9.46 16.04
N ARG A 84 7.10 10.46 15.42
CA ARG A 84 6.46 11.74 15.09
C ARG A 84 5.44 11.60 13.96
N LEU A 85 5.73 10.78 12.95
CA LEU A 85 4.79 10.46 11.88
C LEU A 85 3.53 9.81 12.45
N LEU A 86 3.69 8.81 13.32
CA LEU A 86 2.55 8.16 13.98
C LEU A 86 1.82 9.11 14.94
N ASP A 87 2.51 9.93 15.73
CA ASP A 87 1.85 10.93 16.58
C ASP A 87 1.06 11.95 15.73
N SER A 88 1.60 12.37 14.59
CA SER A 88 0.92 13.24 13.63
C SER A 88 -0.33 12.58 13.06
N ALA A 89 -0.22 11.33 12.59
CA ALA A 89 -1.35 10.55 12.09
C ALA A 89 -2.45 10.39 13.15
N LEU A 90 -2.08 10.19 14.41
CA LEU A 90 -3.02 10.05 15.52
C LEU A 90 -3.73 11.37 15.86
N ARG A 91 -2.98 12.48 15.97
CA ARG A 91 -3.49 13.79 16.40
C ARG A 91 -4.25 14.53 15.30
N GLN A 92 -3.71 14.50 14.09
CA GLN A 92 -4.27 15.21 12.94
C GLN A 92 -5.27 14.35 12.16
N LYS A 93 -5.43 13.06 12.55
CA LYS A 93 -6.19 12.07 11.79
C LYS A 93 -5.74 12.01 10.33
N SER A 94 -4.42 12.15 10.11
CA SER A 94 -3.85 12.02 8.78
C SER A 94 -3.78 10.53 8.40
N PRO A 95 -3.79 10.23 7.09
CA PRO A 95 -3.84 8.85 6.65
C PRO A 95 -2.74 7.93 7.16
N LEU A 96 -3.14 6.75 7.62
CA LEU A 96 -2.22 5.66 7.91
C LEU A 96 -2.49 4.47 6.96
N ILE A 97 -1.47 3.98 6.28
CA ILE A 97 -1.54 2.76 5.47
C ILE A 97 -0.64 1.73 6.13
N ILE A 98 -1.20 0.61 6.59
CA ILE A 98 -0.46 -0.44 7.27
C ILE A 98 -0.41 -1.67 6.36
N LEU A 99 0.79 -2.07 5.95
CA LEU A 99 1.04 -3.23 5.11
C LEU A 99 1.34 -4.42 6.02
N TYR A 100 0.39 -5.34 6.13
CA TYR A 100 0.51 -6.55 6.94
C TYR A 100 0.98 -7.75 6.11
N PRO A 101 1.71 -8.69 6.74
CA PRO A 101 1.98 -10.00 6.15
C PRO A 101 0.68 -10.71 5.76
N GLY A 102 0.70 -11.42 4.63
CA GLY A 102 -0.47 -12.15 4.17
C GLY A 102 -0.72 -13.50 4.85
N LEU A 103 0.33 -14.10 5.42
CA LEU A 103 0.20 -15.37 6.15
C LEU A 103 -0.35 -15.11 7.55
N ALA A 104 -1.47 -15.76 7.90
CA ALA A 104 -2.21 -15.50 9.14
C ALA A 104 -1.34 -15.58 10.41
N ARG A 105 -0.47 -16.58 10.54
CA ARG A 105 0.43 -16.73 11.69
C ARG A 105 1.38 -15.53 11.83
N ILE A 106 1.98 -15.10 10.73
CA ILE A 106 2.94 -13.98 10.71
C ILE A 106 2.21 -12.65 10.95
N ARG A 107 1.04 -12.51 10.33
CA ARG A 107 0.17 -11.34 10.50
C ARG A 107 -0.24 -11.13 11.94
N ASN A 108 -0.69 -12.18 12.63
CA ASN A 108 -1.14 -12.07 14.02
C ASN A 108 0.02 -11.62 14.91
N MET A 109 1.19 -12.23 14.77
CA MET A 109 2.42 -11.80 15.45
C MET A 109 2.74 -10.33 15.15
N ALA A 110 2.77 -9.93 13.88
CA ALA A 110 3.10 -8.55 13.50
C ALA A 110 2.07 -7.54 14.04
N SER A 111 0.80 -7.93 14.09
CA SER A 111 -0.28 -7.13 14.68
C SER A 111 -0.10 -6.98 16.18
N GLU A 112 0.13 -8.07 16.92
CA GLU A 112 0.35 -8.04 18.37
C GLU A 112 1.53 -7.15 18.73
N LEU A 113 2.66 -7.30 18.05
CA LEU A 113 3.84 -6.44 18.27
C LEU A 113 3.57 -4.97 17.98
N PHE A 114 2.80 -4.69 16.94
CA PHE A 114 2.46 -3.31 16.60
C PHE A 114 1.51 -2.70 17.63
N GLU A 115 0.48 -3.45 18.10
CA GLU A 115 -0.40 -3.00 19.17
C GLU A 115 0.38 -2.73 20.46
N GLU A 116 1.23 -3.67 20.89
CA GLU A 116 2.09 -3.49 22.07
C GLU A 116 2.97 -2.24 21.95
N PHE A 117 3.54 -2.00 20.77
CA PHE A 117 4.32 -0.82 20.50
C PHE A 117 3.47 0.45 20.61
N ILE A 118 2.31 0.51 19.95
CA ILE A 118 1.43 1.68 19.95
C ILE A 118 0.92 1.98 21.37
N GLU A 119 0.45 0.98 22.10
CA GLU A 119 -0.06 1.13 23.47
C GLU A 119 1.05 1.66 24.38
N ARG A 120 2.23 1.04 24.36
CA ARG A 120 3.38 1.48 25.15
C ARG A 120 3.83 2.89 24.79
N ARG A 121 3.80 3.23 23.49
CA ARG A 121 4.40 4.47 22.97
C ARG A 121 3.45 5.66 23.07
N PHE A 122 2.18 5.46 22.82
CA PHE A 122 1.17 6.52 22.66
C PHE A 122 0.00 6.39 23.66
N GLY A 123 -0.13 5.26 24.37
CA GLY A 123 -1.22 5.03 25.32
C GLY A 123 -2.59 4.86 24.65
N VAL A 124 -2.61 4.41 23.40
CA VAL A 124 -3.82 4.21 22.59
C VAL A 124 -3.82 2.84 21.93
N ASP A 125 -4.98 2.43 21.38
CA ASP A 125 -5.13 1.23 20.54
C ASP A 125 -4.92 1.60 19.06
N SER A 126 -4.44 0.69 18.19
CA SER A 126 -4.28 1.01 16.76
C SER A 126 -5.59 1.41 16.08
N ARG A 127 -6.74 1.06 16.66
CA ARG A 127 -8.07 1.48 16.23
C ARG A 127 -8.26 2.99 16.30
N GLU A 128 -7.47 3.73 17.08
CA GLU A 128 -7.56 5.19 17.15
C GLU A 128 -6.98 5.90 15.93
N PHE A 129 -6.17 5.20 15.14
CA PHE A 129 -5.70 5.69 13.85
C PHE A 129 -6.80 5.61 12.80
N ASP A 130 -6.72 6.54 11.86
CA ASP A 130 -7.52 6.47 10.64
C ASP A 130 -6.71 5.72 9.58
N ALA A 131 -6.94 4.40 9.50
CA ALA A 131 -5.95 3.48 8.95
C ALA A 131 -6.53 2.51 7.91
N LEU A 132 -5.91 2.48 6.73
CA LEU A 132 -6.06 1.41 5.76
C LEU A 132 -5.13 0.25 6.10
N LYS A 133 -5.68 -0.92 6.43
CA LYS A 133 -4.89 -2.13 6.75
C LYS A 133 -4.88 -3.08 5.55
N LEU A 134 -3.76 -3.16 4.83
CA LEU A 134 -3.60 -4.01 3.65
C LEU A 134 -2.97 -5.36 4.04
N TYR A 135 -3.62 -6.48 3.71
CA TYR A 135 -3.14 -7.82 4.06
C TYR A 135 -2.67 -8.59 2.82
N VAL A 136 -1.37 -8.76 2.70
CA VAL A 136 -0.78 -9.04 1.40
C VAL A 136 -0.46 -10.51 1.25
N ALA A 137 -1.40 -11.29 0.73
CA ALA A 137 -1.12 -12.65 0.27
C ALA A 137 -1.70 -12.93 -1.12
N PRO A 138 -1.04 -13.82 -1.91
CA PRO A 138 -1.52 -14.24 -3.21
C PRO A 138 -2.95 -14.77 -3.14
N VAL A 139 -3.85 -14.24 -3.97
CA VAL A 139 -5.23 -14.73 -4.05
C VAL A 139 -5.23 -16.19 -4.48
N ARG A 140 -6.02 -17.02 -3.80
CA ARG A 140 -6.23 -18.41 -4.24
C ARG A 140 -7.34 -18.45 -5.30
N PRO A 141 -7.20 -19.23 -6.38
CA PRO A 141 -8.27 -19.41 -7.36
C PRO A 141 -9.61 -19.78 -6.69
N GLY A 142 -10.71 -19.18 -7.17
CA GLY A 142 -12.07 -19.52 -6.74
C GLY A 142 -12.50 -19.03 -5.35
N LYS A 143 -11.79 -18.07 -4.75
CA LYS A 143 -12.19 -17.44 -3.48
C LYS A 143 -12.93 -16.12 -3.71
N SER A 144 -14.18 -16.05 -3.24
CA SER A 144 -15.00 -14.84 -3.27
C SER A 144 -14.36 -13.69 -2.48
N ARG A 145 -14.32 -12.50 -3.07
CA ARG A 145 -13.73 -11.31 -2.48
C ARG A 145 -14.84 -10.47 -1.84
N LEU A 146 -15.06 -10.67 -0.55
CA LEU A 146 -15.96 -9.83 0.24
C LEU A 146 -15.15 -9.14 1.32
N VAL A 147 -14.95 -7.85 1.14
CA VAL A 147 -14.34 -6.98 2.14
C VAL A 147 -15.46 -6.41 2.99
N ARG A 148 -15.48 -6.74 4.28
CA ARG A 148 -16.40 -6.13 5.24
C ARG A 148 -15.63 -5.20 6.18
N LYS A 149 -15.89 -3.90 5.99
CA LYS A 149 -15.72 -2.71 6.86
C LYS A 149 -14.36 -2.49 7.54
N PHE A 150 -13.71 -1.36 7.20
CA PHE A 150 -12.56 -0.76 7.91
C PHE A 150 -12.96 0.57 8.54
N ARG A 151 -12.24 0.96 9.60
CA ARG A 151 -12.08 2.38 9.96
C ARG A 151 -11.03 2.98 9.01
N GLY A 152 -11.48 3.28 7.79
CA GLY A 152 -10.71 4.04 6.81
C GLY A 152 -11.07 5.52 6.86
N ILE A 153 -10.24 6.31 6.18
CA ILE A 153 -10.31 7.77 6.17
C ILE A 153 -11.39 8.19 5.20
N GLY A 154 -12.60 8.39 5.70
CA GLY A 154 -13.72 8.73 4.82
C GLY A 154 -13.93 7.66 3.74
N ASP A 155 -14.15 8.10 2.49
CA ASP A 155 -14.61 7.28 1.37
C ASP A 155 -13.47 6.75 0.49
N GLN A 156 -12.38 6.25 1.09
CA GLN A 156 -11.21 5.75 0.35
C GLN A 156 -11.60 4.77 -0.76
N VAL A 157 -10.93 4.91 -1.91
CA VAL A 157 -11.15 4.06 -3.08
C VAL A 157 -9.89 3.24 -3.31
N VAL A 158 -9.98 1.91 -3.16
CA VAL A 158 -8.86 1.00 -3.47
C VAL A 158 -9.18 0.27 -4.76
N PHE A 159 -8.46 0.63 -5.82
CA PHE A 159 -8.58 -0.06 -7.10
C PHE A 159 -7.46 -1.09 -7.22
N ASN A 160 -7.85 -2.37 -7.05
CA ASN A 160 -6.88 -3.44 -7.03
C ASN A 160 -6.60 -4.00 -8.43
N LEU A 161 -5.48 -3.57 -9.01
CA LEU A 161 -4.96 -4.06 -10.29
C LEU A 161 -4.02 -5.26 -10.13
N CYS A 162 -3.74 -5.70 -8.89
CA CYS A 162 -2.90 -6.85 -8.59
C CYS A 162 -3.71 -7.92 -7.85
N GLY A 163 -3.91 -9.10 -8.42
CA GLY A 163 -4.53 -10.15 -7.61
C GLY A 163 -3.58 -10.81 -6.61
N GLU A 164 -2.46 -10.17 -6.27
CA GLU A 164 -1.58 -10.56 -5.16
C GLU A 164 -1.91 -9.80 -3.86
N GLY A 165 -2.68 -8.72 -3.95
CA GLY A 165 -2.78 -7.73 -2.88
C GLY A 165 -3.85 -7.98 -1.81
N VAL A 166 -4.80 -8.89 -2.00
CA VAL A 166 -6.02 -8.87 -1.17
C VAL A 166 -6.52 -10.28 -0.91
N ASN A 167 -6.03 -10.89 0.17
CA ASN A 167 -6.54 -12.20 0.59
C ASN A 167 -7.61 -12.08 1.68
N TYR A 168 -7.45 -11.19 2.65
CA TYR A 168 -8.38 -11.08 3.77
C TYR A 168 -8.31 -9.70 4.39
N PHE A 169 -9.46 -9.07 4.54
CA PHE A 169 -9.65 -7.86 5.31
C PHE A 169 -10.56 -8.22 6.51
N HIS A 170 -10.07 -8.08 7.76
CA HIS A 170 -10.74 -8.51 9.00
C HIS A 170 -10.22 -7.60 10.14
N LEU A 171 -10.93 -7.03 11.13
CA LEU A 171 -12.29 -7.15 11.68
C LEU A 171 -12.56 -5.97 12.67
N ASN A 172 -13.83 -5.92 13.10
CA ASN A 172 -14.44 -5.35 14.32
C ASN A 172 -14.79 -3.84 14.39
N THR A 173 -16.11 -3.63 14.31
CA THR A 173 -16.93 -2.50 14.77
C THR A 173 -16.73 -1.15 14.08
N THR A 174 -17.54 -0.89 13.05
CA THR A 174 -18.36 0.34 12.78
C THR A 174 -18.96 0.30 11.37
N GLU A 175 -19.83 1.25 11.03
CA GLU A 175 -20.85 1.16 9.97
C GLU A 175 -20.41 1.52 8.52
N ARG A 176 -19.17 1.95 8.24
CA ARG A 176 -18.78 2.45 6.90
C ARG A 176 -18.16 1.37 5.99
N ASP A 177 -18.54 1.35 4.72
CA ASP A 177 -18.13 0.36 3.72
C ASP A 177 -16.94 0.85 2.87
N VAL A 178 -15.87 0.04 2.77
CA VAL A 178 -14.79 0.23 1.79
C VAL A 178 -14.93 -0.87 0.74
N THR A 179 -15.17 -0.50 -0.52
CA THR A 179 -15.25 -1.45 -1.63
C THR A 179 -13.86 -1.74 -2.17
N VAL A 180 -13.44 -3.00 -2.17
CA VAL A 180 -12.20 -3.43 -2.81
C VAL A 180 -12.54 -4.41 -3.91
N ASP A 181 -12.53 -3.90 -5.13
CA ASP A 181 -12.75 -4.71 -6.32
C ASP A 181 -11.39 -5.14 -6.85
N ALA A 182 -11.17 -6.45 -6.91
CA ALA A 182 -10.06 -6.98 -7.65
C ALA A 182 -10.57 -7.46 -9.02
N LEU A 183 -9.83 -7.07 -10.06
CA LEU A 183 -10.26 -7.13 -11.46
C LEU A 183 -10.84 -8.47 -11.92
N HIS A 184 -10.32 -9.60 -11.42
CA HIS A 184 -10.68 -10.91 -11.95
C HIS A 184 -10.63 -12.03 -10.90
N ASP A 185 -11.63 -12.91 -10.86
CA ASP A 185 -11.69 -14.04 -9.90
C ASP A 185 -10.57 -15.07 -10.12
N ASP A 186 -10.12 -15.25 -11.36
CA ASP A 186 -9.07 -16.20 -11.77
C ASP A 186 -7.62 -15.71 -11.57
N TRP A 187 -7.37 -14.74 -10.69
CA TRP A 187 -6.00 -14.32 -10.35
C TRP A 187 -5.42 -15.20 -9.22
N PRO A 188 -4.12 -15.59 -9.25
CA PRO A 188 -3.09 -15.28 -10.25
C PRO A 188 -3.35 -15.92 -11.60
N VAL A 189 -3.23 -15.08 -12.65
CA VAL A 189 -2.94 -15.59 -13.99
C VAL A 189 -1.55 -16.22 -13.83
N GLY A 190 -1.42 -17.51 -14.15
CA GLY A 190 -0.24 -18.31 -13.78
C GLY A 190 1.09 -17.60 -14.04
N GLY A 191 2.15 -17.94 -13.30
CA GLY A 191 3.43 -17.20 -13.29
C GLY A 191 4.10 -16.95 -14.66
N ASP A 192 3.66 -17.67 -15.71
CA ASP A 192 4.11 -17.60 -17.10
C ASP A 192 3.11 -16.90 -18.05
N ALA A 193 2.11 -16.21 -17.50
CA ALA A 193 1.12 -15.49 -18.30
C ALA A 193 1.78 -14.45 -19.20
N SER A 194 1.46 -14.48 -20.49
CA SER A 194 1.94 -13.47 -21.42
C SER A 194 1.36 -12.08 -21.08
N SER A 195 2.09 -11.03 -21.44
CA SER A 195 1.60 -9.65 -21.28
C SER A 195 0.27 -9.40 -22.00
N GLU A 196 0.04 -10.10 -23.12
CA GLU A 196 -1.22 -10.06 -23.87
C GLU A 196 -2.39 -10.67 -23.09
N ALA A 197 -2.17 -11.81 -22.43
CA ALA A 197 -3.19 -12.43 -21.58
C ALA A 197 -3.58 -11.52 -20.41
N ILE A 198 -2.58 -10.93 -19.74
CA ILE A 198 -2.79 -9.97 -18.65
C ILE A 198 -3.55 -8.73 -19.14
N THR A 199 -3.17 -8.19 -20.30
CA THR A 199 -3.85 -7.05 -20.93
C THR A 199 -5.31 -7.38 -21.22
N SER A 200 -5.58 -8.50 -21.89
CA SER A 200 -6.93 -8.91 -22.29
C SER A 200 -7.85 -9.13 -21.08
N LEU A 201 -7.33 -9.76 -20.01
CA LEU A 201 -8.07 -9.95 -18.76
C LEU A 201 -8.39 -8.63 -18.08
N THR A 202 -7.41 -7.72 -18.02
CA THR A 202 -7.58 -6.39 -17.44
C THR A 202 -8.62 -5.59 -18.23
N GLU A 203 -8.56 -5.63 -19.56
CA GLU A 203 -9.54 -4.94 -20.40
C GLU A 203 -10.95 -5.48 -20.20
N THR A 204 -11.10 -6.80 -20.16
CA THR A 204 -12.39 -7.46 -19.93
C THR A 204 -12.99 -7.05 -18.58
N ALA A 205 -12.16 -7.00 -17.55
CA ALA A 205 -12.58 -6.57 -16.21
C ALA A 205 -13.04 -5.11 -16.19
N VAL A 206 -12.25 -4.19 -16.76
CA VAL A 206 -12.60 -2.76 -16.78
C VAL A 206 -13.86 -2.49 -17.60
N ARG A 207 -14.06 -3.20 -18.72
CA ARG A 207 -15.28 -3.06 -19.55
C ARG A 207 -16.55 -3.53 -18.87
N ARG A 208 -16.46 -4.38 -17.84
CA ARG A 208 -17.61 -4.86 -17.05
C ARG A 208 -17.99 -3.91 -15.91
N MET A 209 -17.16 -2.90 -15.62
CA MET A 209 -17.45 -1.90 -14.59
C MET A 209 -18.59 -0.99 -15.03
N ASP A 210 -19.45 -0.64 -14.09
CA ASP A 210 -20.55 0.29 -14.34
C ASP A 210 -20.09 1.76 -14.25
N ARG A 211 -20.97 2.66 -14.67
CA ARG A 211 -20.72 4.11 -14.61
C ARG A 211 -20.47 4.62 -13.19
N GLY A 212 -21.19 4.08 -12.19
CA GLY A 212 -21.01 4.46 -10.80
C GLY A 212 -19.62 4.11 -10.28
N TYR A 213 -19.00 3.04 -10.78
CA TYR A 213 -17.61 2.72 -10.50
C TYR A 213 -16.65 3.79 -11.04
N PHE A 214 -16.84 4.23 -12.29
CA PHE A 214 -16.01 5.29 -12.89
C PHE A 214 -16.19 6.63 -12.19
N ASP A 215 -17.41 6.95 -11.74
CA ASP A 215 -17.68 8.14 -10.92
C ASP A 215 -16.93 8.06 -9.58
N ARG A 216 -16.93 6.89 -8.91
CA ARG A 216 -16.15 6.67 -7.68
C ARG A 216 -14.65 6.80 -7.90
N LEU A 217 -14.10 6.25 -8.98
CA LEU A 217 -12.68 6.41 -9.30
C LEU A 217 -12.32 7.89 -9.50
N ARG A 218 -13.17 8.68 -10.18
CA ARG A 218 -12.94 10.11 -10.37
C ARG A 218 -13.00 10.88 -9.05
N SER A 219 -14.03 10.66 -8.25
CA SER A 219 -14.12 11.26 -6.91
C SER A 219 -12.88 10.90 -6.09
N GLY A 220 -12.47 9.63 -6.09
CA GLY A 220 -11.28 9.19 -5.38
C GLY A 220 -9.99 9.91 -5.81
N ILE A 221 -9.83 10.21 -7.11
CA ILE A 221 -8.71 11.03 -7.61
C ILE A 221 -8.85 12.47 -7.14
N GLU A 222 -10.05 13.05 -7.29
CA GLU A 222 -10.35 14.44 -6.93
C GLU A 222 -10.05 14.71 -5.46
N ASP A 223 -10.50 13.79 -4.60
CA ASP A 223 -10.37 13.82 -3.15
C ASP A 223 -8.97 13.40 -2.66
N GLY A 224 -8.11 12.88 -3.54
CA GLY A 224 -6.76 12.41 -3.19
C GLY A 224 -6.74 11.15 -2.33
N ILE A 225 -7.75 10.30 -2.48
CA ILE A 225 -7.96 9.08 -1.69
C ILE A 225 -7.95 7.80 -2.55
N LEU A 226 -7.69 7.90 -3.85
CA LEU A 226 -7.55 6.74 -4.74
C LEU A 226 -6.18 6.07 -4.56
N MET A 227 -6.22 4.77 -4.25
CA MET A 227 -5.04 3.92 -4.16
C MET A 227 -5.10 2.82 -5.22
N LEU A 228 -3.99 2.64 -5.96
CA LEU A 228 -3.80 1.55 -6.91
C LEU A 228 -2.90 0.49 -6.29
N LEU A 229 -3.37 -0.74 -6.22
CA LEU A 229 -2.51 -1.88 -5.91
C LEU A 229 -2.03 -2.51 -7.21
N LEU A 230 -0.72 -2.55 -7.42
CA LEU A 230 -0.09 -2.94 -8.68
C LEU A 230 0.70 -4.25 -8.54
N PRO A 231 0.84 -5.04 -9.64
CA PRO A 231 1.65 -6.24 -9.65
C PRO A 231 3.10 -5.97 -9.24
N GLU A 232 3.73 -6.96 -8.62
CA GLU A 232 5.15 -6.90 -8.24
C GLU A 232 6.06 -6.78 -9.48
N LYS A 233 5.84 -7.64 -10.48
CA LYS A 233 6.70 -7.70 -11.67
C LYS A 233 6.52 -6.45 -12.54
N PRO A 234 7.60 -5.77 -12.95
CA PRO A 234 7.51 -4.56 -13.78
C PRO A 234 6.75 -4.74 -15.10
N VAL A 235 6.95 -5.87 -15.78
CA VAL A 235 6.28 -6.18 -17.05
C VAL A 235 4.77 -6.29 -16.86
N GLU A 236 4.33 -7.02 -15.84
CA GLU A 236 2.92 -7.19 -15.50
C GLU A 236 2.31 -5.85 -15.07
N ARG A 237 3.01 -5.09 -14.22
CA ARG A 237 2.60 -3.75 -13.77
C ARG A 237 2.38 -2.79 -14.94
N ASN A 238 3.32 -2.73 -15.87
CA ASN A 238 3.21 -1.86 -17.05
C ASN A 238 2.05 -2.30 -17.96
N ALA A 239 1.86 -3.60 -18.14
CA ALA A 239 0.77 -4.14 -18.94
C ALA A 239 -0.60 -3.78 -18.34
N VAL A 240 -0.82 -3.99 -17.03
CA VAL A 240 -2.10 -3.66 -16.39
C VAL A 240 -2.36 -2.15 -16.36
N LEU A 241 -1.34 -1.32 -16.09
CA LEU A 241 -1.48 0.14 -16.09
C LEU A 241 -1.83 0.66 -17.49
N ALA A 242 -1.15 0.17 -18.53
CA ALA A 242 -1.41 0.58 -19.91
C ALA A 242 -2.82 0.16 -20.37
N ALA A 243 -3.23 -1.07 -20.04
CA ALA A 243 -4.54 -1.60 -20.38
C ALA A 243 -5.67 -0.84 -19.67
N ALA A 244 -5.57 -0.69 -18.34
CA ALA A 244 -6.56 0.01 -17.54
C ALA A 244 -6.61 1.50 -17.90
N GLY A 245 -5.47 2.17 -17.99
CA GLY A 245 -5.37 3.60 -18.32
C GLY A 245 -6.04 3.95 -19.65
N ARG A 246 -5.75 3.20 -20.72
CA ARG A 246 -6.35 3.41 -22.04
C ARG A 246 -7.88 3.34 -22.03
N LEU A 247 -8.45 2.41 -21.27
CA LEU A 247 -9.91 2.25 -21.18
C LEU A 247 -10.54 3.33 -20.30
N LEU A 248 -9.87 3.67 -19.21
CA LEU A 248 -10.35 4.63 -18.22
C LEU A 248 -10.27 6.07 -18.71
N GLU A 249 -9.32 6.41 -19.59
CA GLU A 249 -9.32 7.69 -20.32
C GLU A 249 -10.57 7.89 -21.19
N ARG A 250 -11.23 6.80 -21.59
CA ARG A 250 -12.43 6.80 -22.43
C ARG A 250 -13.68 6.39 -21.64
N ALA A 251 -13.61 6.41 -20.32
CA ALA A 251 -14.72 6.02 -19.46
C ALA A 251 -15.95 6.94 -19.69
N PRO A 252 -17.17 6.38 -19.67
CA PRO A 252 -18.38 7.17 -19.68
C PRO A 252 -18.41 8.20 -18.55
N GLY A 253 -18.78 9.44 -18.88
CA GLY A 253 -18.87 10.54 -17.91
C GLY A 253 -17.59 11.34 -17.72
N GLY A 254 -16.45 10.93 -18.30
CA GLY A 254 -15.20 11.68 -18.31
C GLY A 254 -13.98 10.80 -18.12
N ALA A 255 -12.81 11.30 -18.53
CA ALA A 255 -11.54 10.58 -18.41
C ALA A 255 -11.16 10.36 -16.94
N VAL A 256 -10.73 9.14 -16.61
CA VAL A 256 -10.13 8.77 -15.32
C VAL A 256 -8.62 8.61 -15.54
N ASN A 257 -7.83 9.59 -15.08
CA ASN A 257 -6.38 9.57 -15.26
C ASN A 257 -5.68 8.83 -14.11
N LEU A 258 -5.35 7.55 -14.31
CA LEU A 258 -4.60 6.76 -13.33
C LEU A 258 -3.16 7.23 -13.11
N MET A 259 -2.65 8.17 -13.89
CA MET A 259 -1.31 8.76 -13.77
C MET A 259 -1.29 10.10 -13.03
N ASP A 260 -2.44 10.55 -12.51
CA ASP A 260 -2.56 11.75 -11.67
C ASP A 260 -1.68 11.64 -10.40
N SER A 261 -1.04 12.74 -10.00
CA SER A 261 -0.12 12.78 -8.84
C SER A 261 -0.82 12.53 -7.50
N ARG A 262 -2.15 12.72 -7.44
CA ARG A 262 -2.96 12.43 -6.25
C ARG A 262 -3.20 10.93 -6.04
N VAL A 263 -2.91 10.11 -7.03
CA VAL A 263 -3.11 8.66 -6.97
C VAL A 263 -1.89 8.00 -6.35
N VAL A 264 -2.10 7.25 -5.26
CA VAL A 264 -1.05 6.47 -4.61
C VAL A 264 -0.95 5.11 -5.27
N ARG A 265 0.21 4.77 -5.84
CA ARG A 265 0.45 3.46 -6.48
C ARG A 265 1.34 2.62 -5.59
N LEU A 266 0.85 1.48 -5.13
CA LEU A 266 1.58 0.56 -4.25
C LEU A 266 1.85 -0.76 -4.93
N HIS A 267 3.07 -1.26 -4.80
CA HIS A 267 3.47 -2.61 -5.20
C HIS A 267 4.58 -3.15 -4.34
N ARG A 268 4.66 -4.47 -4.27
CA ARG A 268 5.86 -5.16 -3.79
C ARG A 268 7.04 -4.87 -4.71
N THR A 269 8.22 -4.81 -4.12
CA THR A 269 9.47 -4.67 -4.85
C THR A 269 10.53 -5.52 -4.19
N THR A 270 11.48 -6.02 -4.97
CA THR A 270 12.69 -6.65 -4.43
C THR A 270 13.86 -5.69 -4.58
N ARG A 271 14.89 -5.88 -3.76
CA ARG A 271 16.15 -5.11 -3.83
C ARG A 271 16.83 -5.22 -5.22
N GLY A 272 16.60 -6.31 -5.95
CA GLY A 272 17.21 -6.57 -7.26
C GLY A 272 16.63 -5.73 -8.41
N ALA A 273 15.39 -5.26 -8.30
CA ALA A 273 14.74 -4.41 -9.31
C ALA A 273 15.25 -2.95 -9.31
N GLU A 274 16.17 -2.61 -8.40
CA GLU A 274 16.81 -1.28 -8.30
C GLU A 274 18.16 -1.20 -9.04
N ALA A 275 18.67 -2.32 -9.55
CA ALA A 275 19.98 -2.42 -10.21
C ALA A 275 19.90 -2.57 -11.73
N SER A 276 18.71 -2.48 -12.32
CA SER A 276 18.43 -2.68 -13.75
C SER A 276 17.63 -1.54 -14.34
#